data_AF-A0A1E4V188-F1
#
_entry.id   AF-A0A1E4V188-F1
#
_cell.length_a   1.000
_cell.length_b   1.000
_cell.length_c   1.000
_cell.angle_alpha   90.00
_cell.angle_beta   90.00
_cell.angle_gamma   90.00
#
_symmetry.space_group_name_H-M   'P 1'
#
loop_
_entity.id
_entity.type
_entity.pdbx_description
1 polymer ?
#
loop_
_entity_poly.entity_id
_entity_poly.type
_entity_poly.pdbx_seq_one_letter_code
_entity_poly.pdbx_strand_id
1 'polypeptide(L)'
;MTDGPALMLPEVRQVEPGVPLLLCRCGHSPNLPDCLEGCTQGLTLLPPRRMQLILCRCGHSRQLPYCDGRHQSVAAKGWSLRRFLRG
;
A
#
# COMPACT_ATOMS: atom_id res chain seq x y z
N MET A 1 -7.14 24.67 -15.71
CA MET A 1 -6.82 23.23 -15.84
C MET A 1 -6.82 22.67 -14.44
N THR A 2 -7.99 22.43 -13.87
CA THR A 2 -8.11 21.95 -12.49
C THR A 2 -7.87 20.44 -12.50
N ASP A 3 -6.82 20.02 -11.81
CA ASP A 3 -6.45 18.63 -11.59
C ASP A 3 -7.68 17.80 -11.22
N GLY A 4 -7.94 16.74 -11.99
CA GLY A 4 -8.97 15.75 -11.68
C GLY A 4 -8.76 15.16 -10.27
N PRO A 5 -9.79 14.54 -9.66
CA PRO A 5 -9.70 14.03 -8.30
C PRO A 5 -8.46 13.17 -8.16
N ALA A 6 -7.57 13.52 -7.22
CA ALA A 6 -6.28 12.86 -7.02
C ALA A 6 -6.47 11.34 -7.07
N LEU A 7 -6.14 10.75 -8.21
CA LEU A 7 -6.31 9.34 -8.42
C LEU A 7 -5.34 8.66 -7.46
N MET A 8 -5.88 7.95 -6.46
CA MET A 8 -5.09 7.14 -5.56
C MET A 8 -4.53 5.94 -6.32
N LEU A 9 -3.45 6.17 -7.07
CA LEU A 9 -2.77 5.17 -7.87
C LEU A 9 -1.87 4.30 -6.99
N PRO A 10 -1.68 3.02 -7.36
CA PRO A 10 -0.71 2.15 -6.69
C PRO A 10 0.72 2.65 -6.85
N GLU A 11 1.62 2.16 -5.99
CA GLU A 11 3.05 2.36 -6.17
C GLU A 11 3.61 1.30 -7.10
N VAL A 12 4.49 1.67 -8.03
CA VAL A 12 5.35 0.71 -8.73
C VAL A 12 6.76 0.84 -8.16
N ARG A 13 7.21 -0.18 -7.43
CA ARG A 13 8.50 -0.17 -6.75
C ARG A 13 9.46 -1.15 -7.42
N GLN A 14 10.63 -0.68 -7.85
CA GLN A 14 11.74 -1.57 -8.20
C GLN A 14 12.40 -2.08 -6.92
N VAL A 15 12.65 -3.38 -6.85
CA VAL A 15 13.30 -4.00 -5.70
C VAL A 15 14.52 -4.80 -6.14
N GLU A 16 15.57 -4.75 -5.31
CA GLU A 16 16.82 -5.46 -5.53
C GLU A 16 16.86 -6.78 -4.75
N PRO A 17 17.58 -7.80 -5.24
CA PRO A 17 17.72 -9.06 -4.53
C PRO A 17 18.41 -8.88 -3.17
N GLY A 18 17.97 -9.62 -2.17
CA GLY A 18 18.61 -9.65 -0.85
C GLY A 18 18.35 -8.43 0.04
N VAL A 19 17.64 -7.41 -0.45
CA VAL A 19 17.22 -6.26 0.36
C VAL A 19 15.84 -6.56 0.95
N PRO A 20 15.69 -6.79 2.27
CA PRO A 20 14.40 -7.08 2.85
C PRO A 20 13.50 -5.84 2.84
N LEU A 21 12.21 -6.05 2.58
CA LEU A 21 11.17 -5.05 2.71
C LEU A 21 10.18 -5.48 3.79
N LEU A 22 9.72 -4.52 4.60
CA LEU A 22 8.61 -4.74 5.52
C LEU A 22 7.34 -4.07 4.98
N LEU A 23 6.46 -4.87 4.40
CA LEU A 23 5.25 -4.40 3.72
C LEU A 23 3.99 -4.62 4.57
N CYS A 24 3.05 -3.68 4.49
CA CYS A 24 1.84 -3.71 5.30
C CYS A 24 0.75 -4.60 4.70
N ARG A 25 0.31 -5.62 5.45
CA ARG A 25 -0.86 -6.44 5.10
C ARG A 25 -2.14 -6.08 5.87
N CYS A 26 -2.00 -5.40 7.01
CA CYS A 26 -3.13 -5.08 7.89
C CYS A 26 -3.97 -3.89 7.41
N GLY A 27 -3.43 -3.05 6.52
CA GLY A 27 -4.08 -1.83 6.04
C GLY A 27 -4.11 -0.68 7.06
N HIS A 28 -3.52 -0.85 8.25
CA HIS A 28 -3.49 0.16 9.31
C HIS A 28 -2.19 0.96 9.37
N SER A 29 -1.21 0.65 8.52
CA SER A 29 0.02 1.44 8.49
C SER A 29 -0.29 2.89 8.07
N PRO A 30 0.28 3.90 8.77
CA PRO A 30 0.19 5.29 8.33
C PRO A 30 0.99 5.55 7.05
N ASN A 31 1.90 4.63 6.69
CA ASN A 31 2.89 4.76 5.62
C ASN A 31 2.71 3.67 4.53
N LEU A 32 1.47 3.28 4.21
CA LEU A 32 1.21 2.34 3.12
C LEU A 32 1.98 2.74 1.85
N PRO A 33 2.69 1.80 1.20
CA PRO A 33 2.59 0.33 1.34
C PRO A 33 3.50 -0.30 2.42
N ASP A 34 4.36 0.47 3.09
CA ASP A 34 5.30 -0.03 4.09
C ASP A 34 4.63 -0.24 5.45
N CYS A 35 5.16 -1.16 6.26
CA CYS A 35 4.65 -1.43 7.61
C CYS A 35 5.52 -0.80 8.69
N LEU A 36 4.93 -0.68 9.88
CA LEU A 36 5.68 -0.33 11.09
C LEU A 36 6.39 -1.58 11.62
N GLU A 37 7.57 -1.37 12.20
CA GLU A 37 8.31 -2.41 12.90
C GLU A 37 7.47 -3.01 14.04
N GLY A 38 7.61 -4.31 14.28
CA GLY A 38 6.85 -5.03 15.30
C GLY A 38 5.39 -5.35 14.95
N CYS A 39 4.90 -4.97 13.76
CA CYS A 39 3.57 -5.38 13.32
C CYS A 39 3.53 -6.90 13.07
N THR A 40 2.74 -7.64 13.86
CA THR A 40 2.57 -9.10 13.73
C THR A 40 1.91 -9.53 12.42
N GLN A 41 1.27 -8.59 11.73
CA GLN A 41 0.63 -8.78 10.42
C GLN A 41 1.49 -8.24 9.27
N GLY A 42 2.67 -7.69 9.55
CA GLY A 42 3.61 -7.25 8.51
C GLY A 42 4.11 -8.42 7.65
N LEU A 43 4.48 -8.13 6.40
CA LEU A 43 5.15 -9.06 5.51
C LEU A 43 6.60 -8.66 5.35
N THR A 44 7.52 -9.49 5.82
CA THR A 44 8.92 -9.39 5.43
C THR A 44 9.10 -10.10 4.09
N LEU A 45 9.33 -9.33 3.03
CA LEU A 45 9.60 -9.84 1.69
C LEU A 45 11.10 -9.73 1.42
N LEU A 46 11.74 -10.84 1.08
CA LEU A 46 13.11 -10.87 0.57
C LEU A 46 13.08 -11.19 -0.93
N PRO A 47 13.33 -10.22 -1.82
CA PRO A 47 13.29 -10.46 -3.26
C PRO A 47 14.42 -11.43 -3.67
N PRO A 48 14.14 -12.50 -4.44
CA PRO A 48 15.18 -13.41 -4.93
C PRO A 48 15.93 -12.86 -6.15
N ARG A 49 15.39 -11.85 -6.83
CA ARG A 49 15.96 -11.21 -8.01
C ARG A 49 15.40 -9.80 -8.15
N ARG A 50 16.02 -8.98 -9.00
CA ARG A 50 15.46 -7.69 -9.38
C ARG A 50 14.09 -7.87 -10.01
N MET A 51 13.10 -7.17 -9.48
CA MET A 51 11.72 -7.19 -9.99
C MET A 51 10.98 -5.89 -9.67
N GLN A 52 9.81 -5.71 -10.28
CA GLN A 52 8.89 -4.62 -9.97
C GLN A 52 7.70 -5.16 -9.20
N LEU A 53 7.32 -4.46 -8.13
CA LEU A 53 6.12 -4.73 -7.34
C LEU A 53 5.09 -3.63 -7.60
N ILE A 54 3.82 -4.02 -7.70
CA ILE A 54 2.70 -3.09 -7.74
C ILE A 54 2.01 -3.11 -6.38
N LEU A 55 2.25 -2.08 -5.58
CA LEU A 55 1.87 -2.04 -4.18
C LEU A 55 0.65 -1.15 -3.94
N CYS A 56 -0.18 -1.57 -2.99
CA CYS A 56 -1.40 -0.89 -2.62
C CYS A 56 -1.11 0.29 -1.69
N ARG A 57 -1.52 1.49 -2.12
CA ARG A 57 -1.45 2.73 -1.32
C ARG A 57 -2.78 3.10 -0.67
N CYS A 58 -3.89 2.48 -1.09
CA CYS A 58 -5.23 2.83 -0.62
C CYS A 58 -5.69 2.05 0.63
N GLY A 59 -5.06 0.93 0.96
CA GLY A 59 -5.42 0.10 2.11
C GLY A 59 -6.65 -0.81 1.94
N HIS A 60 -7.28 -0.84 0.75
CA HIS A 60 -8.51 -1.61 0.50
C HIS A 60 -8.34 -2.88 -0.34
N SER A 61 -7.12 -3.16 -0.79
CA SER A 61 -6.81 -4.37 -1.54
C SER A 61 -7.18 -5.61 -0.72
N ARG A 62 -7.74 -6.63 -1.37
CA ARG A 62 -7.89 -7.97 -0.74
C ARG A 62 -6.58 -8.75 -0.75
N GLN A 63 -5.57 -8.26 -1.46
CA GLN A 63 -4.26 -8.88 -1.64
C GLN A 63 -3.14 -8.02 -1.06
N LEU A 64 -3.41 -7.24 0.00
CA LEU A 64 -2.37 -6.44 0.66
C LEU A 64 -1.12 -7.30 0.93
N PRO A 65 0.08 -6.80 0.61
CA PRO A 65 0.41 -5.40 0.28
C PRO A 65 0.26 -5.03 -1.21
N TYR A 66 -0.17 -5.95 -2.08
CA TYR A 66 -0.24 -5.76 -3.52
C TYR A 66 -1.52 -5.06 -3.96
N CYS A 67 -1.46 -4.34 -5.08
CA CYS A 67 -2.64 -3.72 -5.68
C CYS A 67 -3.47 -4.74 -6.45
N ASP A 68 -4.79 -4.73 -6.24
CA ASP A 68 -5.78 -5.57 -6.94
C ASP A 68 -6.83 -4.73 -7.71
N GLY A 69 -6.54 -3.44 -7.93
CA GLY A 69 -7.41 -2.51 -8.66
C GLY A 69 -8.53 -1.84 -7.84
N ARG A 70 -8.78 -2.26 -6.60
CA ARG A 70 -9.87 -1.71 -5.76
C ARG A 70 -9.76 -0.22 -5.43
N HIS A 71 -8.57 0.36 -5.57
CA HIS A 71 -8.35 1.79 -5.37
C HIS A 71 -9.26 2.65 -6.26
N GLN A 72 -9.65 2.16 -7.44
CA GLN A 72 -10.58 2.83 -8.34
C GLN A 72 -11.98 2.95 -7.74
N SER A 73 -12.44 1.92 -7.02
CA SER A 73 -13.75 1.91 -6.35
C SER A 73 -13.75 2.71 -5.06
N VAL A 74 -12.59 2.84 -4.41
CA VAL A 74 -12.42 3.59 -3.15
C VAL A 74 -12.35 5.08 -3.39
N ALA A 75 -11.75 5.53 -4.49
CA ALA A 75 -11.69 6.95 -4.85
C ALA A 75 -13.09 7.59 -4.91
N ALA A 76 -14.13 6.80 -5.18
CA ALA A 76 -15.53 7.24 -5.15
C ALA A 76 -16.10 7.48 -3.73
N LYS A 77 -15.44 7.02 -2.66
CA LYS A 77 -15.88 7.15 -1.27
C LYS A 77 -14.81 7.89 -0.47
N GLY A 78 -14.94 9.20 -0.35
CA GLY A 78 -14.05 10.12 0.37
C GLY A 78 -13.37 9.50 1.61
N TRP A 79 -12.12 9.06 1.43
CA TRP A 79 -11.37 8.28 2.41
C TRP A 79 -10.55 9.16 3.37
N SER A 80 -10.40 10.46 3.10
CA SER A 80 -9.53 11.34 3.90
C SER A 80 -9.94 11.47 5.38
N LEU A 81 -11.21 11.17 5.72
CA LEU A 81 -11.75 11.34 7.07
C LEU A 81 -11.55 10.13 8.01
N ARG A 82 -11.24 8.93 7.51
CA ARG A 82 -11.13 7.73 8.37
C ARG A 82 -9.77 7.56 9.05
N ARG A 83 -8.75 8.33 8.64
CA ARG A 83 -7.40 8.28 9.20
C ARG A 83 -7.27 8.95 10.59
N PHE A 84 -8.30 9.70 11.02
CA PHE A 84 -8.31 10.47 12.27
C PHE A 84 -9.19 9.86 13.38
N LEU A 85 -9.93 8.77 13.13
CA LEU A 85 -10.92 8.19 14.06
C LEU A 85 -10.50 6.83 14.65
N ARG A 86 -9.23 6.45 14.54
CA ARG A 86 -8.66 5.26 15.19
C ARG A 86 -7.40 5.64 15.97
N GLY A 87 -7.54 6.67 16.81
CA GLY A 87 -6.65 6.92 17.95
C GLY A 87 -7.20 6.21 19.16
#